data_AF-A0A7K3WMX2-F1
#
_entry.id   AF-A0A7K3WMX2-F1
#
_cell.length_a   1.000
_cell.length_b   1.000
_cell.length_c   1.000
_cell.angle_alpha   90.00
_cell.angle_beta   90.00
_cell.angle_gamma   90.00
#
_symmetry.space_group_name_H-M   'P 1'
#
loop_
_entity.id
_entity.type
_entity.pdbx_description
1 polymer ?
#
loop_
_entity_poly.entity_id
_entity_poly.type
_entity_poly.pdbx_seq_one_letter_code
_entity_poly.pdbx_strand_id
1 'polypeptide(L)'
;MATLNDNWFLEPVFDFEYKSYEVLGYTQFLNNHFSQWEFYPYIDKLMKRIAELSTYSKAKVSLEEKLERDIDSIDLKNQKIVKRPVEDRKGVIAELQEIIQFADIHLNKCFTQAHSELETAIKEIEITQLGISDSHEDHGLLLFRNCNQTRIYSYDLRMIMRPGNTDVYKDVKTIFLDEVNTGILTNFNDLKWNIIRNSTRDLGTNAFLVESNTAVPHFEMLLPIVKNYLIARVR
;
A
#
# COMPACT_ATOMS: atom_id res chain seq x y z
N MET A 1 20.88 2.51 -1.88
CA MET A 1 19.42 2.72 -1.91
C MET A 1 18.94 2.75 -0.47
N ALA A 2 18.34 3.85 -0.02
CA ALA A 2 17.90 4.01 1.36
C ALA A 2 16.58 3.26 1.55
N THR A 3 16.65 1.97 1.87
CA THR A 3 15.50 1.18 2.30
C THR A 3 15.70 0.80 3.75
N LEU A 4 14.72 1.11 4.61
CA LEU A 4 14.74 0.65 5.99
C LEU A 4 14.49 -0.87 6.01
N ASN A 5 15.44 -1.63 6.54
CA ASN A 5 15.31 -3.07 6.79
C ASN A 5 14.38 -3.35 7.98
N ASP A 6 13.94 -4.59 8.16
CA ASP A 6 12.97 -4.96 9.21
C ASP A 6 13.48 -4.65 10.65
N ASN A 7 14.79 -4.66 10.85
CA ASN A 7 15.44 -4.34 12.14
C ASN A 7 16.27 -3.04 12.07
N TRP A 8 15.89 -2.10 11.20
CA TRP A 8 16.69 -0.89 10.96
C TRP A 8 16.95 -0.08 12.24
N PHE A 9 16.07 -0.12 13.24
CA PHE A 9 16.25 0.60 14.50
C PHE A 9 17.12 -0.16 15.53
N LEU A 10 17.55 -1.40 15.24
CA LEU A 10 18.36 -2.25 16.14
C LEU A 10 19.81 -2.49 15.65
N GLU A 11 20.11 -2.26 14.37
CA GLU A 11 21.42 -2.61 13.77
C GLU A 11 21.91 -1.53 12.78
N PRO A 12 23.23 -1.39 12.50
CA PRO A 12 24.40 -1.79 13.27
C PRO A 12 24.99 -0.65 14.13
N VAL A 13 24.35 0.52 14.17
CA VAL A 13 24.73 1.65 15.02
C VAL A 13 23.51 2.06 15.84
N PHE A 14 23.57 1.92 17.15
CA PHE A 14 22.51 2.31 18.07
C PHE A 14 22.82 3.70 18.60
N ASP A 15 22.49 4.70 17.78
CA ASP A 15 22.68 6.12 18.08
C ASP A 15 21.51 6.92 17.49
N PHE A 16 20.94 7.84 18.30
CA PHE A 16 19.79 8.63 17.91
C PHE A 16 20.02 9.46 16.63
N GLU A 17 21.19 10.09 16.49
CA GLU A 17 21.48 10.98 15.36
C GLU A 17 21.54 10.17 14.06
N TYR A 18 22.29 9.07 14.07
CA TYR A 18 22.40 8.18 12.92
C TYR A 18 21.03 7.65 12.47
N LYS A 19 20.20 7.19 13.42
CA LYS A 19 18.86 6.67 13.11
C LYS A 19 17.91 7.75 12.61
N SER A 20 18.02 8.96 13.14
CA SER A 20 17.26 10.11 12.64
C SER A 20 17.59 10.41 11.18
N TYR A 21 18.87 10.37 10.81
CA TYR A 21 19.29 10.53 9.42
C TYR A 21 18.79 9.41 8.50
N GLU A 22 18.78 8.16 8.95
CA GLU A 22 18.22 7.05 8.17
C GLU A 22 16.72 7.24 7.90
N VAL A 23 15.95 7.67 8.91
CA VAL A 23 14.51 7.98 8.76
C VAL A 23 14.32 9.14 7.78
N LEU A 24 15.05 10.24 7.96
CA LEU A 24 14.93 11.41 7.09
C LEU A 24 15.30 11.06 5.65
N GLY A 25 16.41 10.34 5.44
CA GLY A 25 16.82 9.87 4.13
C GLY A 25 15.78 8.94 3.48
N TYR A 26 15.15 8.06 4.26
CA TYR A 26 14.06 7.21 3.78
C TYR A 26 12.82 8.00 3.39
N THR A 27 12.36 8.94 4.22
CA THR A 27 11.21 9.80 3.88
C THR A 27 11.47 10.65 2.65
N GLN A 28 12.69 11.17 2.48
CA GLN A 28 13.08 11.90 1.28
C GLN A 28 13.04 11.00 0.04
N PHE A 29 13.57 9.78 0.14
CA PHE A 29 13.51 8.78 -0.92
C PHE A 29 12.06 8.48 -1.33
N LEU A 30 11.16 8.26 -0.36
CA LEU A 30 9.74 8.02 -0.63
C LEU A 30 9.06 9.23 -1.29
N ASN A 31 9.29 10.43 -0.76
CA ASN A 31 8.71 11.66 -1.31
C ASN A 31 9.12 11.90 -2.77
N ASN A 32 10.34 11.51 -3.17
CA ASN A 32 10.75 11.59 -4.58
C ASN A 32 9.89 10.68 -5.47
N HIS A 33 9.59 9.46 -5.03
CA HIS A 33 8.70 8.54 -5.76
C HIS A 33 7.25 9.07 -5.81
N PHE A 34 6.72 9.54 -4.68
CA PHE A 34 5.36 10.10 -4.62
C PHE A 34 5.19 11.34 -5.50
N SER A 35 6.22 12.19 -5.59
CA SER A 35 6.21 13.35 -6.50
C SER A 35 6.09 12.97 -7.99
N GLN A 36 6.48 11.73 -8.34
CA GLN A 36 6.37 11.16 -9.69
C GLN A 36 5.12 10.28 -9.87
N TRP A 37 4.21 10.30 -8.88
CA TRP A 37 2.99 9.49 -8.83
C TRP A 37 3.27 7.98 -8.75
N GLU A 38 4.46 7.60 -8.29
CA GLU A 38 4.84 6.22 -8.03
C GLU A 38 4.47 5.86 -6.59
N PHE A 39 3.18 5.58 -6.34
CA PHE A 39 2.69 5.28 -4.99
C PHE A 39 2.96 3.84 -4.58
N TYR A 40 2.73 2.88 -5.46
CA TYR A 40 2.93 1.46 -5.18
C TYR A 40 4.29 0.99 -5.71
N PRO A 41 5.02 0.12 -4.99
CA PRO A 41 4.66 -0.49 -3.70
C PRO A 41 5.10 0.36 -2.48
N TYR A 42 5.49 1.61 -2.69
CA TYR A 42 6.14 2.44 -1.67
C TYR A 42 5.23 2.80 -0.50
N ILE A 43 3.95 3.08 -0.76
CA ILE A 43 2.96 3.37 0.28
C ILE A 43 2.68 2.14 1.15
N ASP A 44 2.61 0.93 0.57
CA ASP A 44 2.44 -0.32 1.32
C ASP A 44 3.65 -0.59 2.23
N LYS A 45 4.85 -0.34 1.71
CA LYS A 45 6.09 -0.45 2.49
C LYS A 45 6.07 0.54 3.67
N LEU A 46 5.66 1.78 3.45
CA LEU A 46 5.55 2.79 4.50
C LEU A 46 4.52 2.37 5.57
N MET A 47 3.34 1.91 5.17
CA MET A 47 2.31 1.40 6.09
C MET A 47 2.82 0.23 6.93
N LYS A 48 3.54 -0.71 6.31
CA LYS A 48 4.17 -1.84 7.02
C LYS A 48 5.13 -1.35 8.10
N ARG A 49 5.99 -0.36 7.78
CA ARG A 49 6.96 0.20 8.74
C ARG A 49 6.27 0.90 9.91
N ILE A 50 5.22 1.67 9.66
CA ILE A 50 4.43 2.32 10.72
C ILE A 50 3.77 1.26 11.62
N ALA A 51 3.20 0.20 11.03
CA ALA A 51 2.57 -0.89 11.77
C ALA A 51 3.59 -1.65 12.65
N GLU A 52 4.79 -1.89 12.15
CA GLU A 52 5.90 -2.49 12.90
C GLU A 52 6.27 -1.60 14.10
N LEU A 53 6.50 -0.31 13.91
CA LEU A 53 6.81 0.64 15.00
C LEU A 53 5.70 0.67 16.07
N SER A 54 4.43 0.70 15.66
CA SER A 54 3.29 0.64 16.57
C SER A 54 3.28 -0.66 17.39
N THR A 55 3.64 -1.79 16.75
CA THR A 55 3.73 -3.09 17.41
C THR A 55 4.85 -3.10 18.46
N TYR A 56 6.02 -2.55 18.14
CA TYR A 56 7.13 -2.44 19.09
C TYR A 56 6.78 -1.54 20.28
N SER A 57 6.16 -0.39 20.03
CA SER A 57 5.70 0.53 21.08
C SER A 57 4.71 -0.16 22.04
N LYS A 58 3.74 -0.91 21.49
CA LYS A 58 2.76 -1.67 22.29
C LYS A 58 3.38 -2.83 23.07
N ALA A 59 4.27 -3.59 22.44
CA ALA A 59 4.97 -4.71 23.08
C ALA A 59 5.79 -4.22 24.30
N LYS A 60 6.44 -3.06 24.17
CA LYS A 60 7.13 -2.42 25.30
C LYS A 60 6.18 -2.08 26.43
N VAL A 61 5.10 -1.34 26.16
CA VAL A 61 4.12 -0.95 27.20
C VAL A 61 3.58 -2.19 27.93
N SER A 62 3.25 -3.25 27.19
CA SER A 62 2.78 -4.50 27.79
C SER A 62 3.84 -5.17 28.70
N LEU A 63 5.12 -5.14 28.29
CA LEU A 63 6.21 -5.66 29.11
C LEU A 63 6.41 -4.83 30.38
N GLU A 64 6.34 -3.50 30.29
CA GLU A 64 6.47 -2.61 31.44
C GLU A 64 5.33 -2.77 32.45
N GLU A 65 4.09 -2.96 31.96
CA GLU A 65 2.92 -3.21 32.81
C GLU A 65 2.98 -4.57 33.50
N LYS A 66 3.50 -5.62 32.83
CA LYS A 66 3.60 -6.98 33.37
C LYS A 66 4.75 -7.16 34.34
N LEU A 67 5.78 -6.31 34.29
CA LEU A 67 6.88 -6.36 35.25
C LEU A 67 6.35 -6.03 36.66
N GLU A 68 6.63 -6.92 37.61
CA GLU A 68 6.40 -6.66 39.04
C GLU A 68 7.40 -5.60 39.49
N ARG A 69 6.91 -4.38 39.75
CA ARG A 69 7.72 -3.23 40.15
C ARG A 69 7.05 -2.54 41.32
N ASP A 70 7.87 -1.88 42.13
CA ASP A 70 7.39 -1.03 43.23
C ASP A 70 6.41 0.02 42.71
N ILE A 71 5.32 0.21 43.46
CA ILE A 71 4.38 1.31 43.22
C ILE A 71 5.10 2.60 43.57
N ASP A 72 5.14 3.53 42.62
CA ASP A 72 5.70 4.86 42.83
C ASP A 72 4.61 5.83 43.28
N SER A 73 3.47 5.86 42.57
CA SER A 73 2.32 6.70 42.91
C SER A 73 1.00 6.13 42.37
N ILE A 74 -0.12 6.73 42.75
CA ILE A 74 -1.46 6.39 42.24
C ILE A 74 -2.03 7.62 41.53
N ASP A 75 -2.24 7.51 40.21
CA ASP A 75 -2.96 8.52 39.43
C ASP A 75 -4.47 8.30 39.60
N LEU A 76 -5.04 9.04 40.56
CA LEU A 76 -6.47 9.00 40.87
C LEU A 76 -7.36 9.55 39.73
N LYS A 77 -6.80 10.39 38.85
CA LYS A 77 -7.56 10.99 37.74
C LYS A 77 -7.80 9.98 36.63
N ASN A 78 -6.80 9.16 36.34
CA ASN A 78 -6.89 8.10 35.34
C ASN A 78 -7.16 6.71 35.95
N GLN A 79 -7.30 6.62 37.27
CA GLN A 79 -7.44 5.37 38.04
C GLN A 79 -6.33 4.35 37.72
N LYS A 80 -5.09 4.82 37.62
CA LYS A 80 -3.93 3.98 37.27
C LYS A 80 -2.89 3.98 38.40
N ILE A 81 -2.33 2.82 38.68
CA ILE A 81 -1.15 2.68 39.55
C ILE A 81 0.09 2.97 38.70
N VAL A 82 0.85 3.99 39.09
CA VAL A 82 2.11 4.35 38.44
C VAL A 82 3.23 3.52 39.09
N LYS A 83 3.83 2.64 38.32
CA LYS A 83 4.96 1.79 38.74
C LYS A 83 6.29 2.52 38.53
N ARG A 84 7.28 2.25 39.37
CA ARG A 84 8.63 2.82 39.23
C ARG A 84 9.23 2.43 37.85
N PRO A 85 9.91 3.34 37.14
CA PRO A 85 10.56 3.03 35.86
C PRO A 85 11.70 2.01 36.04
N VAL A 86 12.04 1.27 34.97
CA VAL A 86 13.24 0.40 34.98
C VAL A 86 14.48 1.28 35.11
N GLU A 87 15.43 0.89 35.97
CA GLU A 87 16.77 1.50 35.95
C GLU A 87 17.45 1.23 34.60
N ASP A 88 17.46 2.24 33.74
CA ASP A 88 18.22 2.23 32.49
C ASP A 88 19.58 2.88 32.70
N ARG A 89 20.48 2.16 33.38
CA ARG A 89 21.82 2.68 33.76
C ARG A 89 22.68 3.15 32.58
N LYS A 90 22.36 2.72 31.36
CA LYS A 90 23.09 3.05 30.14
C LYS A 90 22.30 3.92 29.16
N GLY A 91 21.05 4.28 29.47
CA GLY A 91 20.19 5.12 28.62
C GLY A 91 19.69 4.45 27.32
N VAL A 92 19.90 3.14 27.16
CA VAL A 92 19.61 2.42 25.90
C VAL A 92 18.11 2.34 25.63
N ILE A 93 17.30 2.15 26.67
CA ILE A 93 15.84 2.07 26.55
C ILE A 93 15.26 3.45 26.26
N ALA A 94 15.80 4.50 26.89
CA ALA A 94 15.38 5.88 26.64
C ALA A 94 15.70 6.30 25.20
N GLU A 95 16.93 6.04 24.75
CA GLU A 95 17.36 6.37 23.39
C GLU A 95 16.56 5.60 22.33
N LEU A 96 16.25 4.31 22.56
CA LEU A 96 15.37 3.54 21.68
C LEU A 96 13.99 4.20 21.54
N GLN A 97 13.46 4.74 22.64
CA GLN A 97 12.16 5.42 22.60
C GLN A 97 12.22 6.71 21.80
N GLU A 98 13.28 7.49 21.97
CA GLU A 98 13.47 8.72 21.20
C GLU A 98 13.56 8.41 19.71
N ILE A 99 14.30 7.36 19.32
CA ILE A 99 14.39 6.89 17.94
C ILE A 99 13.01 6.47 17.40
N ILE A 100 12.27 5.65 18.15
CA ILE A 100 10.95 5.16 17.73
C ILE A 100 9.96 6.33 17.61
N GLN A 101 9.95 7.25 18.56
CA GLN A 101 9.07 8.41 18.56
C GLN A 101 9.39 9.34 17.39
N PHE A 102 10.67 9.61 17.14
CA PHE A 102 11.11 10.38 15.98
C PHE A 102 10.66 9.72 14.69
N ALA A 103 10.92 8.42 14.53
CA ALA A 103 10.50 7.67 13.35
C ALA A 103 8.99 7.70 13.13
N ASP A 104 8.20 7.48 14.18
CA ASP A 104 6.74 7.46 14.11
C ASP A 104 6.19 8.82 13.63
N ILE A 105 6.68 9.94 14.20
CA ILE A 105 6.26 11.28 13.78
C ILE A 105 6.57 11.52 12.30
N HIS A 106 7.79 11.23 11.86
CA HIS A 106 8.25 11.53 10.50
C HIS A 106 7.62 10.61 9.45
N LEU A 107 7.48 9.31 9.73
CA LEU A 107 6.85 8.35 8.82
C LEU A 107 5.34 8.59 8.70
N ASN A 108 4.63 8.86 9.80
CA ASN A 108 3.21 9.18 9.73
C ASN A 108 2.96 10.49 8.97
N LYS A 109 3.80 11.52 9.17
CA LYS A 109 3.72 12.76 8.39
C LYS A 109 3.88 12.49 6.89
N CYS A 110 4.89 11.71 6.51
CA CYS A 110 5.11 11.29 5.12
C CYS A 110 3.88 10.52 4.58
N PHE A 111 3.32 9.61 5.37
CA PHE A 111 2.13 8.85 4.99
C PHE A 111 0.90 9.73 4.78
N THR A 112 0.60 10.66 5.70
CA THR A 112 -0.54 11.57 5.56
C THR A 112 -0.44 12.42 4.31
N GLN A 113 0.76 12.92 3.99
CA GLN A 113 1.00 13.68 2.77
C GLN A 113 0.78 12.80 1.53
N ALA A 114 1.46 11.64 1.46
CA ALA A 114 1.35 10.72 0.33
C ALA A 114 -0.09 10.23 0.11
N HIS A 115 -0.82 9.95 1.18
CA HIS A 115 -2.22 9.55 1.11
C HIS A 115 -3.10 10.67 0.53
N SER A 116 -2.88 11.92 0.93
CA SER A 116 -3.62 13.06 0.36
C SER A 116 -3.33 13.25 -1.14
N GLU A 117 -2.08 13.04 -1.55
CA GLU A 117 -1.68 13.12 -2.96
C GLU A 117 -2.28 11.96 -3.76
N LEU A 118 -2.26 10.73 -3.22
CA LEU A 118 -2.86 9.55 -3.82
C LEU A 118 -4.38 9.73 -4.03
N GLU A 119 -5.11 10.20 -3.02
CA GLU A 119 -6.55 10.46 -3.12
C GLU A 119 -6.88 11.50 -4.19
N THR A 120 -5.98 12.45 -4.42
CA THR A 120 -6.14 13.44 -5.49
C THR A 120 -5.90 12.79 -6.84
N ALA A 121 -4.84 11.99 -6.97
CA ALA A 121 -4.47 11.35 -8.22
C ALA A 121 -5.46 10.24 -8.63
N ILE A 122 -6.10 9.54 -7.69
CA ILE A 122 -7.19 8.58 -7.96
C ILE A 122 -8.38 9.26 -8.66
N LYS A 123 -8.68 10.53 -8.34
CA LYS A 123 -9.80 11.27 -8.95
C LYS A 123 -9.58 11.60 -10.42
N GLU A 124 -8.32 11.59 -10.89
CA GLU A 124 -7.95 11.77 -12.29
C GLU A 124 -8.03 10.47 -13.12
N ILE A 125 -8.39 9.36 -12.49
CA ILE A 125 -8.54 8.06 -13.12
C ILE A 125 -10.02 7.70 -13.19
N GLU A 126 -10.52 7.54 -14.40
CA GLU A 126 -11.88 7.09 -14.67
C GLU A 126 -11.86 5.59 -15.02
N ILE A 127 -12.68 4.81 -14.31
CA ILE A 127 -12.85 3.37 -14.59
C ILE A 127 -14.30 3.16 -15.01
N THR A 128 -14.49 2.89 -16.30
CA THR A 128 -15.81 2.74 -16.92
C THR A 128 -16.03 1.31 -17.37
N GLN A 129 -17.20 0.77 -17.04
CA GLN A 129 -17.58 -0.58 -17.46
C GLN A 129 -18.06 -0.59 -18.92
N LEU A 130 -17.52 -1.49 -19.74
CA LEU A 130 -17.84 -1.58 -21.16
C LEU A 130 -18.94 -2.60 -21.44
N GLY A 131 -20.12 -2.08 -21.78
CA GLY A 131 -21.26 -2.88 -22.24
C GLY A 131 -21.86 -3.75 -21.13
N ILE A 132 -22.39 -4.92 -21.53
CA ILE A 132 -22.99 -5.88 -20.58
C ILE A 132 -21.89 -6.59 -19.82
N SER A 133 -22.12 -6.73 -18.52
CA SER A 133 -21.26 -7.40 -17.57
C SER A 133 -22.04 -8.41 -16.75
N ASP A 134 -21.47 -9.58 -16.54
CA ASP A 134 -22.01 -10.57 -15.61
C ASP A 134 -21.36 -10.42 -14.23
N SER A 135 -22.18 -10.26 -13.19
CA SER A 135 -21.70 -10.20 -11.81
C SER A 135 -21.10 -11.51 -11.30
N HIS A 136 -21.34 -12.62 -11.99
CA HIS A 136 -20.83 -13.95 -11.64
C HIS A 136 -19.49 -14.28 -12.30
N GLU A 137 -19.02 -13.45 -13.23
CA GLU A 137 -17.75 -13.67 -13.91
C GLU A 137 -16.57 -13.11 -13.10
N ASP A 138 -15.73 -14.01 -12.61
CA ASP A 138 -14.49 -13.69 -11.91
C ASP A 138 -13.35 -13.27 -12.85
N HIS A 139 -13.55 -13.21 -14.16
CA HIS A 139 -12.52 -12.88 -15.13
C HIS A 139 -13.05 -11.93 -16.21
N GLY A 140 -12.15 -11.27 -16.91
CA GLY A 140 -12.53 -10.23 -17.86
C GLY A 140 -11.34 -9.53 -18.53
N LEU A 141 -11.62 -8.39 -19.15
CA LEU A 141 -10.66 -7.52 -19.81
C LEU A 141 -10.47 -6.18 -19.09
N LEU A 142 -9.23 -5.70 -19.10
CA LEU A 142 -8.86 -4.35 -18.70
C LEU A 142 -8.22 -3.66 -19.90
N LEU A 143 -8.77 -2.51 -20.28
CA LEU A 143 -8.29 -1.68 -21.37
C LEU A 143 -7.76 -0.38 -20.76
N PHE A 144 -6.45 -0.20 -20.76
CA PHE A 144 -5.80 1.01 -20.27
C PHE A 144 -5.49 1.93 -21.44
N ARG A 145 -6.25 3.02 -21.55
CA ARG A 145 -6.05 4.01 -22.61
C ARG A 145 -5.03 5.05 -22.15
N ASN A 146 -4.00 5.25 -22.97
CA ASN A 146 -3.03 6.32 -22.82
C ASN A 146 -2.91 7.07 -24.15
N CYS A 147 -3.53 8.25 -24.23
CA CYS A 147 -3.63 9.07 -25.44
C CYS A 147 -4.13 8.26 -26.65
N ASN A 148 -3.19 7.82 -27.51
CA ASN A 148 -3.45 7.13 -28.76
C ASN A 148 -3.19 5.62 -28.71
N GLN A 149 -2.81 5.08 -27.56
CA GLN A 149 -2.54 3.65 -27.40
C GLN A 149 -3.43 3.07 -26.30
N THR A 150 -3.84 1.82 -26.49
CA THR A 150 -4.56 1.07 -25.47
C THR A 150 -3.85 -0.24 -25.20
N ARG A 151 -3.43 -0.41 -23.95
CA ARG A 151 -2.91 -1.68 -23.44
C ARG A 151 -4.05 -2.55 -22.96
N ILE A 152 -4.05 -3.80 -23.39
CA ILE A 152 -5.11 -4.75 -23.11
C ILE A 152 -4.54 -5.84 -22.21
N TYR A 153 -5.25 -6.10 -21.11
CA TYR A 153 -4.95 -7.19 -20.19
C TYR A 153 -6.18 -8.05 -19.99
N SER A 154 -5.98 -9.36 -19.82
CA SER A 154 -6.98 -10.21 -19.16
C SER A 154 -6.76 -10.16 -17.66
N TYR A 155 -7.84 -10.16 -16.88
CA TYR A 155 -7.78 -10.33 -15.43
C TYR A 155 -8.52 -11.60 -14.99
N ASP A 156 -8.03 -12.24 -13.93
CA ASP A 156 -8.71 -13.30 -13.20
C ASP A 156 -8.70 -12.96 -11.70
N LEU A 157 -9.88 -12.86 -11.09
CA LEU A 157 -10.09 -12.81 -9.65
C LEU A 157 -9.88 -14.19 -9.07
N ARG A 158 -9.07 -14.27 -8.01
CA ARG A 158 -8.73 -15.54 -7.36
C ARG A 158 -8.80 -15.36 -5.86
N MET A 159 -9.32 -16.37 -5.17
CA MET A 159 -9.17 -16.48 -3.73
C MET A 159 -7.93 -17.31 -3.43
N ILE A 160 -7.02 -16.73 -2.65
CA ILE A 160 -5.80 -17.39 -2.23
C ILE A 160 -5.87 -17.61 -0.72
N MET A 161 -5.51 -18.82 -0.30
CA MET A 161 -5.40 -19.19 1.11
C MET A 161 -3.93 -19.49 1.41
N ARG A 162 -3.39 -18.91 2.48
CA ARG A 162 -2.04 -19.27 2.94
C ARG A 162 -2.10 -20.59 3.72
N PRO A 163 -1.19 -21.54 3.48
CA PRO A 163 -1.09 -22.74 4.30
C PRO A 163 -0.92 -22.37 5.78
N GLY A 164 -1.78 -22.87 6.66
CA GLY A 164 -1.69 -22.64 8.11
C GLY A 164 -2.35 -21.36 8.64
N ASN A 165 -3.01 -20.57 7.79
CA ASN A 165 -3.84 -19.44 8.23
C ASN A 165 -5.29 -19.62 7.73
N THR A 166 -6.28 -19.17 8.50
CA THR A 166 -7.70 -19.19 8.10
C THR A 166 -8.08 -18.02 7.19
N ASP A 167 -7.18 -17.06 7.02
CA ASP A 167 -7.44 -15.85 6.24
C ASP A 167 -7.40 -16.14 4.74
N VAL A 168 -8.57 -16.00 4.10
CA VAL A 168 -8.73 -15.99 2.64
C VAL A 168 -8.50 -14.57 2.13
N TYR A 169 -7.60 -14.39 1.17
CA TYR A 169 -7.38 -13.09 0.52
C TYR A 169 -7.77 -13.15 -0.95
N LYS A 170 -8.40 -12.07 -1.42
CA LYS A 170 -8.75 -11.85 -2.82
C LYS A 170 -7.52 -11.30 -3.54
N ASP A 171 -7.21 -11.83 -4.71
CA ASP A 171 -6.13 -11.38 -5.59
C ASP A 171 -6.64 -11.23 -7.03
N VAL A 172 -5.98 -10.37 -7.80
CA VAL A 172 -6.25 -10.17 -9.23
C VAL A 172 -5.00 -10.51 -10.02
N LYS A 173 -5.04 -11.63 -10.72
CA LYS A 173 -4.01 -11.97 -11.69
C LYS A 173 -4.28 -11.22 -12.98
N THR A 174 -3.30 -10.49 -13.48
CA THR A 174 -3.39 -9.80 -14.78
C THR A 174 -2.36 -10.38 -15.74
N ILE A 175 -2.77 -10.58 -17.00
CA ILE A 175 -1.90 -11.06 -18.08
C ILE A 175 -2.03 -10.08 -19.24
N PHE A 176 -0.89 -9.57 -19.71
CA PHE A 176 -0.84 -8.71 -20.88
C PHE A 176 -1.22 -9.51 -22.12
N LEU A 177 -2.14 -8.97 -22.94
CA LEU A 177 -2.57 -9.59 -24.18
C LEU A 177 -1.99 -8.87 -25.38
N ASP A 178 -2.19 -7.55 -25.47
CA ASP A 178 -1.80 -6.77 -26.65
C ASP A 178 -1.74 -5.26 -26.35
N GLU A 179 -1.11 -4.51 -27.25
CA GLU A 179 -1.12 -3.04 -27.27
C GLU A 179 -1.53 -2.55 -28.66
N VAL A 180 -2.67 -1.86 -28.73
CA VAL A 180 -3.26 -1.40 -29.99
C VAL A 180 -3.25 0.12 -30.07
N ASN A 181 -3.00 0.66 -31.26
CA ASN A 181 -3.12 2.09 -31.52
C ASN A 181 -4.61 2.44 -31.65
N THR A 182 -5.14 3.17 -30.68
CA THR A 182 -6.54 3.60 -30.60
C THR A 182 -6.63 5.10 -30.81
N GLY A 183 -7.37 5.52 -31.83
CA GLY A 183 -7.64 6.94 -32.06
C GLY A 183 -8.64 7.52 -31.05
N ILE A 184 -8.92 8.82 -31.15
CA ILE A 184 -9.87 9.53 -30.28
C ILE A 184 -11.29 8.93 -30.34
N LEU A 185 -11.72 8.49 -31.54
CA LEU A 185 -13.07 7.98 -31.85
C LEU A 185 -13.20 6.45 -31.78
N THR A 186 -12.31 5.78 -31.05
CA THR A 186 -12.33 4.31 -31.01
C THR A 186 -13.57 3.80 -30.26
N ASN A 187 -14.34 2.91 -30.90
CA ASN A 187 -15.42 2.20 -30.21
C ASN A 187 -14.84 1.04 -29.40
N PHE A 188 -14.68 1.24 -28.09
CA PHE A 188 -14.13 0.23 -27.19
C PHE A 188 -15.02 -1.01 -27.02
N ASN A 189 -16.33 -0.91 -27.26
CA ASN A 189 -17.21 -2.08 -27.23
C ASN A 189 -16.97 -2.99 -28.45
N ASP A 190 -16.73 -2.42 -29.63
CA ASP A 190 -16.38 -3.20 -30.82
C ASP A 190 -14.99 -3.83 -30.65
N LEU A 191 -14.03 -3.07 -30.11
CA LEU A 191 -12.69 -3.57 -29.79
C LEU A 191 -12.75 -4.76 -28.82
N LYS A 192 -13.53 -4.65 -27.74
CA LYS A 192 -13.79 -5.74 -26.78
C LYS A 192 -14.25 -7.01 -27.50
N TRP A 193 -15.30 -6.91 -28.32
CA TRP A 193 -15.84 -8.09 -29.02
C TRP A 193 -14.86 -8.67 -30.05
N ASN A 194 -14.05 -7.83 -30.70
CA ASN A 194 -13.01 -8.28 -31.60
C ASN A 194 -11.96 -9.14 -30.87
N ILE A 195 -11.50 -8.68 -29.71
CA ILE A 195 -10.54 -9.41 -28.86
C ILE A 195 -11.13 -10.74 -28.38
N ILE A 196 -12.36 -10.72 -27.86
CA ILE A 196 -13.03 -11.93 -27.34
C ILE A 196 -13.20 -12.97 -28.44
N ARG A 197 -13.61 -12.58 -29.65
CA ARG A 197 -13.83 -13.52 -30.77
C ARG A 197 -12.53 -14.12 -31.32
N ASN A 198 -11.44 -13.35 -31.32
CA ASN A 198 -10.16 -13.81 -31.85
C ASN A 198 -9.30 -14.54 -30.81
N SER A 199 -9.69 -14.46 -29.53
CA SER A 199 -9.00 -15.15 -28.45
C SER A 199 -9.33 -16.64 -28.46
N THR A 200 -8.30 -17.48 -28.28
CA THR A 200 -8.48 -18.92 -28.02
C THR A 200 -8.81 -19.21 -26.55
N ARG A 201 -8.63 -18.22 -25.68
CA ARG A 201 -8.89 -18.31 -24.24
C ARG A 201 -10.26 -17.73 -23.92
N ASP A 202 -10.94 -18.31 -22.94
CA ASP A 202 -12.10 -17.68 -22.32
C ASP A 202 -11.68 -16.42 -21.55
N LEU A 203 -12.16 -15.28 -22.03
CA LEU A 203 -11.85 -13.96 -21.49
C LEU A 203 -13.06 -13.36 -20.75
N GLY A 204 -14.20 -14.05 -20.73
CA GLY A 204 -15.44 -13.51 -20.17
C GLY A 204 -16.00 -12.35 -20.98
N THR A 205 -17.12 -11.82 -20.50
CA THR A 205 -17.81 -10.65 -21.02
C THR A 205 -17.53 -9.40 -20.20
N ASN A 206 -17.00 -9.51 -18.99
CA ASN A 206 -16.61 -8.34 -18.21
C ASN A 206 -15.44 -7.59 -18.85
N ALA A 207 -15.60 -6.27 -19.04
CA ALA A 207 -14.54 -5.42 -19.54
C ALA A 207 -14.61 -4.03 -18.89
N PHE A 208 -13.44 -3.50 -18.53
CA PHE A 208 -13.31 -2.16 -17.96
C PHE A 208 -12.35 -1.33 -18.80
N LEU A 209 -12.76 -0.12 -19.13
CA LEU A 209 -11.94 0.91 -19.72
C LEU A 209 -11.40 1.80 -18.61
N VAL A 210 -10.09 2.00 -18.61
CA VAL A 210 -9.37 2.82 -17.65
C VAL A 210 -8.77 3.97 -18.44
N GLU A 211 -9.23 5.18 -18.13
CA GLU A 211 -8.77 6.42 -18.75
C GLU A 211 -8.18 7.33 -17.67
N SER A 212 -7.17 8.09 -18.05
CA SER A 212 -6.66 9.15 -17.20
C SER A 212 -6.39 10.40 -18.03
N ASN A 213 -6.71 11.55 -17.44
CA ASN A 213 -6.45 12.86 -18.05
C ASN A 213 -4.97 13.23 -18.05
N THR A 214 -4.15 12.54 -17.26
CA THR A 214 -2.73 12.84 -17.06
C THR A 214 -1.87 11.60 -17.33
N ALA A 215 -0.58 11.82 -17.54
CA ALA A 215 0.37 10.73 -17.71
C ALA A 215 0.66 10.10 -16.33
N VAL A 216 0.07 8.94 -16.08
CA VAL A 216 0.18 8.21 -14.80
C VAL A 216 1.04 6.95 -14.97
N PRO A 217 1.97 6.65 -14.04
CA PRO A 217 2.71 5.40 -14.03
C PRO A 217 1.79 4.18 -14.06
N HIS A 218 2.07 3.26 -14.99
CA HIS A 218 1.18 2.12 -15.22
C HIS A 218 1.24 1.08 -14.10
N PHE A 219 2.44 0.68 -13.67
CA PHE A 219 2.63 -0.39 -12.70
C PHE A 219 2.59 0.09 -11.26
N GLU A 220 3.06 1.31 -11.03
CA GLU A 220 3.20 1.93 -9.72
C GLU A 220 1.91 2.63 -9.27
N MET A 221 0.92 2.78 -10.16
CA MET A 221 -0.33 3.45 -9.82
C MET A 221 -1.56 2.86 -10.53
N LEU A 222 -1.68 2.93 -11.86
CA LEU A 222 -2.91 2.53 -12.57
C LEU A 222 -3.31 1.08 -12.30
N LEU A 223 -2.39 0.15 -12.50
CA LEU A 223 -2.67 -1.29 -12.37
C LEU A 223 -3.06 -1.66 -10.92
N PRO A 224 -2.32 -1.26 -9.87
CA PRO A 224 -2.73 -1.47 -8.47
C PRO A 224 -4.11 -0.90 -8.13
N ILE A 225 -4.41 0.33 -8.56
CA ILE A 225 -5.71 0.97 -8.30
C ILE A 225 -6.85 0.16 -8.91
N VAL A 226 -6.69 -0.26 -10.17
CA VAL A 226 -7.71 -1.05 -10.87
C VAL A 226 -7.88 -2.41 -10.22
N LYS A 227 -6.80 -3.06 -9.76
CA LYS A 227 -6.90 -4.31 -9.00
C LYS A 227 -7.69 -4.12 -7.69
N ASN A 228 -7.40 -3.07 -6.94
CA ASN A 228 -8.14 -2.75 -5.70
C ASN A 228 -9.62 -2.46 -5.97
N TYR A 229 -9.92 -1.74 -7.06
CA TYR A 229 -11.29 -1.49 -7.52
C TYR A 229 -12.05 -2.78 -7.82
N LEU A 230 -11.43 -3.72 -8.55
CA LEU A 230 -12.03 -5.02 -8.85
C LEU A 230 -12.28 -5.84 -7.57
N ILE A 231 -11.30 -5.89 -6.65
CA ILE A 231 -11.42 -6.62 -5.38
C ILE A 231 -12.57 -6.06 -4.54
N ALA A 232 -12.72 -4.74 -4.46
CA ALA A 232 -13.78 -4.08 -3.69
C ALA A 232 -15.19 -4.36 -4.23
N ARG A 233 -15.31 -4.69 -5.53
CA ARG A 233 -16.59 -4.94 -6.19
C ARG A 233 -17.12 -6.36 -5.97
N VAL A 234 -16.22 -7.33 -5.80
CA VAL A 234 -16.58 -8.71 -5.46
C VAL A 234 -17.03 -8.74 -4.00
N ARG A 235 -18.31 -9.05 -3.74
CA ARG A 235 -18.83 -9.26 -2.38
C ARG A 235 -18.38 -10.62 -1.87
#